data_AF-A0A1F4BDM3-F1
#
_entry.id   AF-A0A1F4BDM3-F1
#
_cell.length_a   1.000
_cell.length_b   1.000
_cell.length_c   1.000
_cell.angle_alpha   90.00
_cell.angle_beta   90.00
_cell.angle_gamma   90.00
#
_symmetry.space_group_name_H-M   'P 1'
#
loop_
_entity.id
_entity.type
_entity.pdbx_description
1 polymer ?
#
loop_
_entity_poly.entity_id
_entity_poly.type
_entity_poly.pdbx_seq_one_letter_code
_entity_poly.pdbx_strand_id
1 'polypeptide(L)'
;MAKTLAALIVGLCLAFSAAAAQVKADTKKKPARPAWSELSPQQQKILAPLAPHWDTLDASRRKKWVTIAERYPRMKPQAQQRLQKNMVAWAKLTPEQRKAAREKYQVLRKLPPDKRREVAAQWKRYQQSLAAQPELSPSDPPAPPEPQSAEAPSPAPETATAGNPVPPAQ
;
A
#
# COMPACT_ATOMS: atom_id res chain seq x y z
N MET A 1 -20.71 45.51 70.84
CA MET A 1 -21.98 45.51 70.07
C MET A 1 -22.15 44.12 69.46
N ALA A 2 -23.30 43.49 69.70
CA ALA A 2 -24.03 42.48 68.88
C ALA A 2 -23.24 41.41 68.08
N LYS A 3 -23.61 40.13 67.97
CA LYS A 3 -24.74 39.28 68.44
C LYS A 3 -24.32 37.82 68.09
N THR A 4 -24.87 36.89 68.86
CA THR A 4 -24.91 35.40 68.78
C THR A 4 -25.07 34.80 67.37
N LEU A 5 -24.66 33.54 67.08
CA LEU A 5 -25.37 32.26 67.34
C LEU A 5 -24.40 31.09 67.01
N ALA A 6 -24.03 30.18 67.92
CA ALA A 6 -24.77 28.97 68.36
C ALA A 6 -25.11 27.98 67.23
N ALA A 7 -24.37 26.86 67.14
CA ALA A 7 -24.91 25.49 67.17
C ALA A 7 -23.79 24.44 66.99
N LEU A 8 -23.69 23.58 67.98
CA LEU A 8 -22.75 22.48 68.15
C LEU A 8 -23.55 21.21 67.88
N ILE A 9 -23.17 20.37 66.91
CA ILE A 9 -23.68 19.00 66.79
C ILE A 9 -22.50 18.06 66.58
N VAL A 10 -22.09 17.44 67.69
CA VAL A 10 -21.23 16.27 67.75
C VAL A 10 -22.06 15.06 67.29
N GLY A 11 -21.57 14.36 66.28
CA GLY A 11 -22.16 13.13 65.75
C GLY A 11 -21.07 12.14 65.40
N LEU A 12 -20.64 11.40 66.43
CA LEU A 12 -19.72 10.27 66.38
C LEU A 12 -20.34 9.12 65.56
N CYS A 13 -19.75 8.80 64.40
CA CYS A 13 -19.98 7.52 63.74
C CYS A 13 -18.63 6.85 63.42
N LEU A 14 -18.55 5.62 63.90
CA LEU A 14 -17.38 4.74 63.96
C LEU A 14 -16.95 4.22 62.59
N ALA A 15 -15.63 4.04 62.49
CA ALA A 15 -14.92 2.96 61.79
C ALA A 15 -15.32 2.61 60.34
N PHE A 16 -14.47 3.01 59.40
CA PHE A 16 -14.15 2.15 58.25
C PHE A 16 -12.64 2.17 58.00
N SER A 17 -11.96 1.23 58.66
CA SER A 17 -10.67 0.72 58.17
C SER A 17 -10.92 -0.05 56.89
N ALA A 18 -10.16 0.23 55.83
CA ALA A 18 -9.33 -0.77 55.15
C ALA A 18 -8.88 -0.30 53.76
N ALA A 19 -7.60 -0.55 53.50
CA ALA A 19 -7.02 -0.70 52.17
C ALA A 19 -7.06 0.54 51.27
N ALA A 20 -6.09 1.43 51.49
CA ALA A 20 -5.46 2.13 50.37
C ALA A 20 -4.74 1.08 49.49
N ALA A 21 -5.51 0.37 48.67
CA ALA A 21 -4.99 -0.34 47.52
C ALA A 21 -4.40 0.73 46.60
N GLN A 22 -3.07 0.83 46.62
CA GLN A 22 -2.32 1.59 45.65
C GLN A 22 -2.55 0.93 44.28
N VAL A 23 -3.61 1.35 43.59
CA VAL A 23 -3.74 1.15 42.16
C VAL A 23 -2.58 1.92 41.56
N LYS A 24 -1.48 1.22 41.27
CA LYS A 24 -0.47 1.68 40.33
C LYS A 24 -1.21 1.90 39.02
N ALA A 25 -1.68 3.13 38.81
CA ALA A 25 -2.02 3.61 37.51
C ALA A 25 -0.71 3.61 36.74
N ASP A 26 -0.44 2.49 36.05
CA ASP A 26 0.40 2.49 34.88
C ASP A 26 -0.19 3.49 33.90
N THR A 27 0.19 4.77 34.06
CA THR A 27 0.14 5.76 33.01
C THR A 27 1.15 5.35 31.94
N LYS A 28 0.91 4.21 31.30
CA LYS A 28 1.28 4.00 29.91
C LYS A 28 0.60 5.14 29.18
N LYS A 29 1.37 6.18 28.83
CA LYS A 29 0.99 7.17 27.83
C LYS A 29 0.25 6.42 26.73
N LYS A 30 -1.09 6.55 26.67
CA LYS A 30 -1.85 6.05 25.53
C LYS A 30 -1.13 6.63 24.31
N PRO A 31 -0.56 5.82 23.41
CA PRO A 31 -0.05 6.39 22.18
C PRO A 31 -1.25 7.13 21.57
N ALA A 32 -1.05 8.36 21.10
CA ALA A 32 -2.08 9.16 20.46
C ALA A 32 -2.49 8.56 19.09
N ARG A 33 -2.87 7.28 19.06
CA ARG A 33 -2.90 6.40 17.88
C ARG A 33 -3.79 5.18 18.16
N PRO A 34 -4.76 4.87 17.28
CA PRO A 34 -5.46 3.60 17.37
C PRO A 34 -4.50 2.45 17.01
N ALA A 35 -4.29 1.53 17.96
CA ALA A 35 -3.74 0.22 17.67
C ALA A 35 -4.68 -0.55 16.73
N TRP A 36 -4.19 -1.60 16.05
CA TRP A 36 -5.02 -2.40 15.15
C TRP A 36 -6.26 -2.96 15.86
N SER A 37 -6.09 -3.40 17.11
CA SER A 37 -7.14 -3.91 18.00
C SER A 37 -8.17 -2.87 18.44
N GLU A 38 -7.85 -1.58 18.35
CA GLU A 38 -8.75 -0.47 18.75
C GLU A 38 -9.64 0.02 17.60
N LEU A 39 -9.43 -0.52 16.39
CA LEU A 39 -10.27 -0.25 15.23
C LEU A 39 -11.62 -0.97 15.35
N SER A 40 -12.68 -0.37 14.80
CA SER A 40 -13.98 -1.07 14.76
C SER A 40 -13.91 -2.32 13.87
N PRO A 41 -14.75 -3.35 14.08
CA PRO A 41 -14.74 -4.55 13.25
C PRO A 41 -14.91 -4.25 11.76
N GLN A 42 -15.72 -3.24 11.43
CA GLN A 42 -15.91 -2.78 10.06
C GLN A 42 -14.63 -2.15 9.50
N GLN A 43 -13.93 -1.30 10.28
CA GLN A 43 -12.66 -0.70 9.88
C GLN A 43 -11.58 -1.76 9.69
N GLN A 44 -11.47 -2.74 10.59
CA GLN A 44 -10.54 -3.86 10.48
C GLN A 44 -10.80 -4.66 9.20
N LYS A 45 -12.07 -4.95 8.88
CA LYS A 45 -12.44 -5.65 7.64
C LYS A 45 -12.05 -4.86 6.40
N ILE A 46 -12.30 -3.55 6.38
CA ILE A 46 -11.95 -2.70 5.23
C ILE A 46 -10.43 -2.59 5.07
N LEU A 47 -9.71 -2.43 6.17
CA LEU A 47 -8.26 -2.21 6.20
C LEU A 47 -7.46 -3.51 6.27
N ALA A 48 -8.10 -4.68 6.18
CA ALA A 48 -7.46 -5.99 6.34
C ALA A 48 -6.16 -6.18 5.55
N PRO A 49 -6.02 -5.71 4.29
CA PRO A 49 -4.76 -5.85 3.56
C PRO A 49 -3.58 -5.09 4.19
N LEU A 50 -3.84 -4.09 5.03
CA LEU A 50 -2.81 -3.32 5.73
C LEU A 50 -2.44 -3.89 7.11
N ALA A 51 -3.19 -4.86 7.61
CA ALA A 51 -3.00 -5.42 8.96
C ALA A 51 -1.54 -5.84 9.25
N PRO A 52 -0.84 -6.57 8.35
CA PRO A 52 0.54 -7.02 8.61
C PRO A 52 1.56 -5.88 8.76
N HIS A 53 1.22 -4.70 8.24
CA HIS A 53 2.11 -3.55 8.21
C HIS A 53 1.58 -2.38 9.04
N TRP A 54 0.47 -2.56 9.76
CA TRP A 54 -0.19 -1.50 10.52
C TRP A 54 0.78 -0.85 11.51
N ASP A 55 1.60 -1.67 12.18
CA ASP A 55 2.53 -1.17 13.18
C ASP A 55 3.72 -0.39 12.60
N THR A 56 4.06 -0.63 11.33
CA THR A 56 5.07 0.15 10.60
C THR A 56 4.58 1.54 10.17
N LEU A 57 3.27 1.80 10.23
CA LEU A 57 2.69 3.08 9.86
C LEU A 57 2.84 4.09 11.01
N ASP A 58 3.27 5.31 10.67
CA ASP A 58 3.26 6.42 11.62
C ASP A 58 1.82 6.82 12.03
N ALA A 59 1.72 7.60 13.10
CA ALA A 59 0.44 8.08 13.67
C ALA A 59 -0.48 8.73 12.63
N SER A 60 0.11 9.62 11.81
CA SER A 60 -0.61 10.41 10.82
C SER A 60 -1.21 9.52 9.74
N ARG A 61 -0.46 8.49 9.31
CA ARG A 61 -0.89 7.51 8.31
C ARG A 61 -1.99 6.61 8.84
N ARG A 62 -1.87 6.11 10.07
CA ARG A 62 -2.93 5.31 10.69
C ARG A 62 -4.23 6.12 10.75
N LYS A 63 -4.16 7.36 11.26
CA LYS A 63 -5.33 8.27 11.29
C LYS A 63 -5.95 8.47 9.90
N LYS A 64 -5.14 8.71 8.87
CA LYS A 64 -5.63 8.86 7.48
C LYS A 64 -6.37 7.61 6.98
N TRP A 65 -5.83 6.42 7.23
CA TRP A 65 -6.48 5.17 6.83
C TRP A 65 -7.79 4.92 7.56
N VAL A 66 -7.84 5.25 8.86
CA VAL A 66 -9.09 5.20 9.65
C VAL A 66 -10.14 6.13 9.05
N THR A 67 -9.79 7.39 8.76
CA THR A 67 -10.72 8.33 8.10
C THR A 67 -11.18 7.87 6.72
N ILE A 68 -10.32 7.19 5.96
CA ILE A 68 -10.71 6.60 4.68
C ILE A 68 -11.69 5.44 4.89
N ALA A 69 -11.44 4.58 5.87
CA ALA A 69 -12.32 3.46 6.21
C ALA A 69 -13.70 3.93 6.69
N GLU A 70 -13.78 5.03 7.43
CA GLU A 70 -15.05 5.67 7.83
C GLU A 70 -15.88 6.13 6.62
N ARG A 71 -15.21 6.65 5.58
CA ARG A 71 -15.87 7.13 4.36
C ARG A 71 -16.19 6.01 3.37
N TYR A 72 -15.51 4.87 3.47
CA TYR A 72 -15.61 3.75 2.53
C TYR A 72 -17.05 3.31 2.24
N PRO A 73 -17.93 3.12 3.24
CA PRO A 73 -19.30 2.63 2.99
C PRO A 73 -20.14 3.62 2.18
N ARG A 74 -19.79 4.91 2.21
CA ARG A 74 -20.49 5.98 1.47
C ARG A 74 -19.93 6.20 0.07
N MET A 75 -18.87 5.50 -0.33
CA MET A 75 -18.27 5.61 -1.66
C MET A 75 -19.06 4.80 -2.68
N LYS A 76 -19.01 5.22 -3.96
CA LYS A 76 -19.52 4.43 -5.08
C LYS A 76 -18.77 3.09 -5.17
N PRO A 77 -19.41 1.98 -5.61
CA PRO A 77 -18.77 0.66 -5.70
C PRO A 77 -17.46 0.67 -6.50
N GLN A 78 -17.40 1.39 -7.62
CA GLN A 78 -16.17 1.52 -8.41
C GLN A 78 -15.04 2.20 -7.62
N ALA A 79 -15.34 3.20 -6.80
CA ALA A 79 -14.35 3.87 -5.97
C ALA A 79 -13.85 2.94 -4.83
N GLN A 80 -14.76 2.16 -4.24
CA GLN A 80 -14.43 1.13 -3.24
C GLN A 80 -13.46 0.08 -3.81
N GLN A 81 -13.74 -0.43 -5.01
CA GLN A 81 -12.88 -1.40 -5.69
C GLN A 81 -11.49 -0.83 -5.98
N ARG A 82 -11.42 0.41 -6.50
CA ARG A 82 -10.14 1.09 -6.76
C ARG A 82 -9.33 1.25 -5.49
N LEU A 83 -9.97 1.63 -4.39
CA LEU A 83 -9.31 1.77 -3.10
C LEU A 83 -8.78 0.43 -2.58
N GLN A 84 -9.57 -0.65 -2.67
CA GLN A 84 -9.12 -2.00 -2.31
C GLN A 84 -7.92 -2.45 -3.16
N LYS A 85 -7.98 -2.28 -4.48
CA LYS A 85 -6.87 -2.62 -5.39
C LYS A 85 -5.60 -1.85 -5.03
N ASN A 86 -5.71 -0.55 -4.81
CA ASN A 86 -4.57 0.29 -4.43
C ASN A 86 -4.01 -0.10 -3.06
N MET A 87 -4.86 -0.48 -2.11
CA MET A 87 -4.45 -0.89 -0.78
C MET A 87 -3.70 -2.22 -0.80
N VAL A 88 -4.16 -3.20 -1.58
CA VAL A 88 -3.43 -4.46 -1.81
C VAL A 88 -2.08 -4.20 -2.49
N ALA A 89 -2.06 -3.37 -3.54
CA ALA A 89 -0.82 -3.00 -4.20
C ALA A 89 0.16 -2.32 -3.23
N TRP A 90 -0.34 -1.43 -2.36
CA TRP A 90 0.45 -0.75 -1.35
C TRP A 90 0.98 -1.69 -0.27
N ALA A 91 0.19 -2.66 0.16
CA ALA A 91 0.59 -3.66 1.15
C ALA A 91 1.76 -4.53 0.66
N LYS A 92 1.85 -4.77 -0.64
CA LYS A 92 2.96 -5.53 -1.26
C LYS A 92 4.28 -4.76 -1.34
N LEU A 93 4.29 -3.46 -1.09
CA LEU A 93 5.50 -2.64 -1.21
C LEU A 93 6.34 -2.65 0.07
N THR A 94 7.66 -2.77 -0.08
CA THR A 94 8.60 -2.61 1.04
C THR A 94 8.59 -1.17 1.58
N PRO A 95 9.09 -0.91 2.81
CA PRO A 95 9.21 0.46 3.34
C PRO A 95 9.94 1.43 2.39
N GLU A 96 11.00 0.97 1.74
CA GLU A 96 11.82 1.74 0.80
C GLU A 96 11.05 2.03 -0.48
N GLN A 97 10.39 1.01 -1.06
CA GLN A 97 9.54 1.17 -2.23
C GLN A 97 8.38 2.14 -1.96
N ARG A 98 7.79 2.10 -0.75
CA ARG A 98 6.75 3.03 -0.32
C ARG A 98 7.28 4.46 -0.21
N LYS A 99 8.52 4.66 0.25
CA LYS A 99 9.17 5.98 0.29
C LYS A 99 9.36 6.52 -1.13
N ALA A 100 9.96 5.73 -2.02
CA ALA A 100 10.17 6.11 -3.41
C ALA A 100 8.85 6.42 -4.16
N ALA A 101 7.82 5.60 -3.96
CA ALA A 101 6.49 5.84 -4.54
C ALA A 101 5.88 7.17 -4.08
N ARG A 102 6.08 7.56 -2.82
CA ARG A 102 5.62 8.84 -2.28
C ARG A 102 6.38 10.01 -2.85
N GLU A 103 7.69 9.91 -2.97
CA GLU A 103 8.53 10.96 -3.58
C GLU A 103 8.10 11.21 -5.02
N LYS A 104 7.98 10.14 -5.82
CA LYS A 104 7.44 10.20 -7.20
C LYS A 104 6.06 10.84 -7.24
N TYR A 105 5.15 10.44 -6.34
CA TYR A 105 3.83 11.03 -6.25
C TYR A 105 3.85 12.52 -5.90
N GLN A 106 4.72 12.94 -4.97
CA GLN A 106 4.85 14.34 -4.58
C GLN A 106 5.30 15.21 -5.76
N VAL A 107 6.25 14.72 -6.56
CA VAL A 107 6.68 15.38 -7.80
C VAL A 107 5.52 15.46 -8.79
N LEU A 108 4.86 14.33 -9.07
CA LEU A 108 3.73 14.27 -9.99
C LEU A 108 2.56 15.17 -9.57
N ARG A 109 2.27 15.27 -8.27
CA ARG A 109 1.17 16.07 -7.76
C ARG A 109 1.39 17.57 -7.95
N LYS A 110 2.65 18.03 -7.98
CA LYS A 110 3.01 19.44 -8.19
C LYS A 110 2.93 19.87 -9.65
N LEU A 111 2.86 18.92 -10.60
CA LEU A 111 2.72 19.25 -12.01
C LEU A 111 1.36 19.89 -12.32
N PRO A 112 1.30 20.82 -13.30
CA PRO A 112 0.04 21.33 -13.83
C PRO A 112 -0.90 20.20 -14.28
N PRO A 113 -2.24 20.40 -14.23
CA PRO A 113 -3.21 19.37 -14.59
C PRO A 113 -2.99 18.79 -15.98
N ASP A 114 -2.63 19.61 -16.97
CA ASP A 114 -2.40 19.15 -18.35
C ASP A 114 -1.16 18.26 -18.44
N LYS A 115 -0.06 18.63 -17.78
CA LYS A 115 1.14 17.78 -17.69
C LYS A 115 0.87 16.45 -17.00
N ARG A 116 0.03 16.43 -15.95
CA ARG A 116 -0.36 15.16 -15.32
C ARG A 116 -1.17 14.26 -16.26
N ARG A 117 -2.04 14.85 -17.10
CA ARG A 117 -2.82 14.10 -18.11
C ARG A 117 -1.90 13.52 -19.18
N GLU A 118 -0.93 14.29 -19.67
CA GLU A 118 0.08 13.81 -20.61
C GLU A 118 0.85 12.61 -20.06
N VAL A 119 1.36 12.70 -18.83
CA VAL A 119 2.08 11.60 -18.18
C VAL A 119 1.19 10.36 -18.01
N ALA A 120 -0.07 10.55 -17.61
CA ALA A 120 -1.02 9.44 -17.48
C ALA A 120 -1.33 8.76 -18.83
N ALA A 121 -1.44 9.54 -19.91
CA ALA A 121 -1.65 9.02 -21.25
C ALA A 121 -0.44 8.22 -21.76
N GLN A 122 0.78 8.74 -21.55
CA GLN A 122 2.02 8.03 -21.87
C GLN A 122 2.12 6.71 -21.10
N TRP A 123 1.83 6.74 -19.80
CA TRP A 123 1.80 5.54 -18.97
C TRP A 123 0.78 4.50 -19.48
N LYS A 124 -0.41 4.93 -19.88
CA LYS A 124 -1.43 4.03 -20.45
C LYS A 124 -0.94 3.38 -21.74
N ARG A 125 -0.33 4.13 -22.64
CA ARG A 125 0.25 3.60 -23.90
C ARG A 125 1.35 2.58 -23.61
N TYR A 126 2.24 2.88 -22.66
CA TYR A 126 3.29 1.95 -22.23
C TYR A 126 2.72 0.64 -21.64
N GLN A 127 1.68 0.73 -20.80
CA GLN A 127 1.02 -0.46 -20.28
C GLN A 127 0.38 -1.30 -21.38
N GLN A 128 -0.21 -0.65 -22.39
CA GLN A 128 -0.76 -1.34 -23.56
C GLN A 128 0.34 -1.99 -24.40
N SER A 129 1.50 -1.35 -24.58
CA SER A 129 2.61 -1.95 -25.32
C SER A 129 3.20 -3.16 -24.59
N LEU A 130 3.27 -3.14 -23.26
CA LEU A 130 3.68 -4.31 -22.48
C LEU A 130 2.70 -5.47 -22.63
N ALA A 131 1.40 -5.19 -22.64
CA ALA A 131 0.37 -6.22 -22.83
C ALA A 131 0.28 -6.73 -24.28
N ALA A 132 0.73 -5.93 -25.25
CA ALA A 132 0.72 -6.26 -26.67
C ALA A 132 1.99 -6.97 -27.14
N GLN A 133 3.05 -7.02 -26.33
CA GLN A 133 4.14 -7.97 -26.55
C GLN A 133 3.60 -9.34 -26.15
N PRO A 134 3.38 -10.27 -27.10
CA PRO A 134 3.23 -11.67 -26.74
C PRO A 134 4.50 -12.00 -25.97
N GLU A 135 4.39 -12.64 -24.81
CA GLU A 135 5.57 -13.18 -24.18
C GLU A 135 6.37 -13.93 -25.25
N LEU A 136 7.57 -13.46 -25.55
CA LEU A 136 8.58 -14.30 -26.15
C LEU A 136 8.91 -15.32 -25.06
N SER A 137 7.99 -16.28 -24.86
CA SER A 137 8.25 -17.48 -24.10
C SER A 137 9.49 -18.10 -24.74
N PRO A 138 10.56 -18.38 -23.97
CA PRO A 138 11.65 -19.20 -24.44
C PRO A 138 11.19 -20.66 -24.45
N SER A 139 10.12 -20.94 -25.20
CA SER A 139 9.51 -22.25 -25.38
C SER A 139 9.10 -22.33 -26.83
N ASP A 140 10.10 -22.32 -27.69
CA ASP A 140 10.32 -23.33 -28.72
C ASP A 140 11.54 -22.87 -29.55
N PRO A 141 12.66 -23.63 -29.60
CA PRO A 141 13.64 -23.39 -30.65
C PRO A 141 12.91 -23.58 -31.99
N PRO A 142 13.09 -22.71 -33.01
CA PRO A 142 12.50 -22.95 -34.31
C PRO A 142 12.95 -24.33 -34.78
N ALA A 143 12.00 -25.23 -35.05
CA ALA A 143 12.29 -26.55 -35.56
C ALA A 143 13.20 -26.40 -36.80
N PRO A 144 14.32 -27.13 -36.88
CA PRO A 144 15.14 -27.15 -38.09
C PRO A 144 14.26 -27.56 -39.27
N PRO A 145 14.41 -26.98 -40.46
CA PRO A 145 13.64 -27.41 -41.62
C PRO A 145 13.99 -28.88 -41.92
N GLU A 146 13.04 -29.79 -41.73
CA GLU A 146 13.21 -31.19 -42.10
C GLU A 146 13.17 -31.35 -43.63
N PRO A 147 13.93 -32.34 -44.17
CA PRO A 147 14.40 -32.36 -45.54
C PRO A 147 13.32 -32.85 -46.51
N GLN A 148 12.96 -32.03 -47.49
CA GLN A 148 12.26 -32.51 -48.69
C GLN A 148 13.31 -33.09 -49.65
N SER A 149 13.54 -34.39 -49.55
CA SER A 149 14.22 -35.16 -50.58
C SER A 149 13.34 -35.23 -51.82
N ALA A 150 13.72 -34.52 -52.89
CA ALA A 150 14.01 -35.12 -54.20
C ALA A 150 14.47 -34.05 -55.21
N GLU A 151 15.46 -34.48 -56.01
CA GLU A 151 15.90 -33.91 -57.29
C GLU A 151 17.01 -32.82 -57.25
N ALA A 152 18.25 -33.30 -57.35
CA ALA A 152 19.43 -32.56 -57.80
C ALA A 152 19.28 -32.21 -59.32
N PRO A 153 20.06 -31.27 -59.91
CA PRO A 153 21.51 -31.31 -59.90
C PRO A 153 22.22 -30.00 -59.55
N SER A 154 23.39 -30.17 -58.93
CA SER A 154 24.46 -29.18 -58.84
C SER A 154 24.99 -28.81 -60.25
N PRO A 155 25.66 -27.66 -60.45
CA PRO A 155 27.03 -27.51 -59.95
C PRO A 155 27.31 -26.17 -59.24
N ALA A 156 28.16 -26.27 -58.22
CA ALA A 156 28.90 -25.21 -57.53
C ALA A 156 29.91 -24.49 -58.50
N PRO A 157 30.69 -23.43 -58.12
CA PRO A 157 31.32 -23.23 -56.80
C PRO A 157 31.32 -21.80 -56.17
N GLU A 158 31.36 -21.81 -54.83
CA GLU A 158 32.25 -21.04 -53.93
C GLU A 158 32.25 -19.50 -53.88
N THR A 159 31.97 -18.93 -52.70
CA THR A 159 32.97 -18.53 -51.68
C THR A 159 32.36 -17.62 -50.60
N ALA A 160 32.69 -17.89 -49.32
CA ALA A 160 32.99 -16.95 -48.20
C ALA A 160 31.96 -15.84 -47.84
N THR A 161 31.67 -15.44 -46.60
CA THR A 161 32.20 -15.69 -45.26
C THR A 161 31.30 -14.93 -44.25
N ALA A 162 31.16 -15.48 -43.05
CA ALA A 162 31.00 -14.86 -41.73
C ALA A 162 30.22 -13.54 -41.52
N GLY A 163 29.35 -13.54 -40.49
CA GLY A 163 29.21 -12.38 -39.61
C GLY A 163 27.83 -12.18 -38.98
N ASN A 164 27.61 -12.72 -37.78
CA ASN A 164 26.54 -12.27 -36.89
C ASN A 164 26.81 -10.84 -36.38
N PRO A 165 25.80 -9.94 -36.30
CA PRO A 165 25.86 -8.79 -35.42
C PRO A 165 24.93 -8.94 -34.21
N VAL A 166 25.51 -8.70 -33.03
CA VAL A 166 24.87 -8.45 -31.73
C VAL A 166 24.12 -7.11 -31.78
N PRO A 167 22.88 -6.98 -31.25
CA PRO A 167 22.22 -5.68 -31.14
C PRO A 167 22.62 -4.92 -29.85
N PRO A 168 22.70 -3.58 -29.89
CA PRO A 168 23.07 -2.75 -28.74
C PRO A 168 21.90 -2.49 -27.77
N ALA A 169 22.25 -2.36 -26.50
CA ALA A 169 21.37 -1.92 -25.41
C ALA A 169 21.06 -0.42 -25.51
N GLN A 170 19.84 -0.03 -25.12
CA GLN A 170 19.43 1.33 -24.78
C GLN A 170 18.86 1.32 -23.36
#